data_AF-A0A4U8UE79-F1
#
_entry.id   AF-A0A4U8UE79-F1
#
_cell.length_a   1.000
_cell.length_b   1.000
_cell.length_c   1.000
_cell.angle_alpha   90.00
_cell.angle_beta   90.00
_cell.angle_gamma   90.00
#
_symmetry.space_group_name_H-M   'P 1'
#
loop_
_entity.id
_entity.type
_entity.pdbx_description
1 polymer ?
#
loop_
_entity_poly.entity_id
_entity_poly.type
_entity_poly.pdbx_seq_one_letter_code
_entity_poly.pdbx_strand_id
1 'polypeptide(L)'
;MKLTKENFMLLINEAGFKTKKDFARFINLPYNSINNWGNNRNKFPRYVTALMIALIKSHKYDNLINSNSIALENENLRKEISDLKEKINELELRLSDFKNLQKSLGSLKEYINNV
;
A
#
# COMPACT_ATOMS: atom_id res chain seq x y z
N MET A 1 6.94 15.72 19.40
CA MET A 1 7.85 14.64 19.86
C MET A 1 9.09 15.28 20.47
N LYS A 2 9.49 14.88 21.69
CA LYS A 2 10.73 15.37 22.33
C LYS A 2 11.86 14.38 22.02
N LEU A 3 12.91 14.85 21.33
CA LEU A 3 14.07 14.04 20.98
C LEU A 3 14.97 13.87 22.21
N THR A 4 15.25 12.63 22.59
CA THR A 4 16.14 12.25 23.69
C THR A 4 17.24 11.35 23.16
N LYS A 5 18.29 11.15 23.96
CA LYS A 5 19.41 10.29 23.55
C LYS A 5 18.96 8.84 23.38
N GLU A 6 18.03 8.39 24.21
CA GLU A 6 17.47 7.04 24.24
C GLU A 6 16.63 6.77 22.99
N ASN A 7 15.77 7.73 22.60
CA ASN A 7 14.91 7.54 21.43
C ASN A 7 15.59 7.87 20.09
N PHE A 8 16.74 8.56 20.09
CA PHE A 8 17.45 8.91 18.87
C PHE A 8 17.92 7.69 18.08
N MET A 9 18.38 6.63 18.76
CA MET A 9 18.75 5.38 18.08
C MET A 9 17.55 4.68 17.45
N LEU A 10 16.39 4.70 18.12
CA LEU A 10 15.17 4.12 17.59
C LEU A 10 14.75 4.82 16.30
N LEU A 11 14.82 6.16 16.28
CA LEU A 11 14.51 6.93 15.07
C LEU A 11 15.49 6.69 13.92
N ILE A 12 16.78 6.54 14.23
CA ILE A 12 17.82 6.21 13.22
C ILE A 12 17.47 4.87 12.56
N ASN A 13 17.10 3.88 13.37
CA ASN A 13 16.69 2.56 12.88
C ASN A 13 15.39 2.64 12.06
N GLU A 14 14.39 3.39 12.53
CA GLU A 14 13.12 3.58 11.81
C GLU A 14 13.31 4.30 10.46
N ALA A 15 14.30 5.20 10.39
CA ALA A 15 14.72 5.86 9.16
C ALA A 15 15.57 4.97 8.22
N GLY A 16 15.79 3.69 8.57
CA GLY A 16 16.48 2.72 7.72
C GLY A 16 18.00 2.63 7.92
N PHE A 17 18.56 3.33 8.91
CA PHE A 17 19.99 3.27 9.20
C PHE A 17 20.29 2.25 10.29
N LYS A 18 21.32 1.40 10.11
CA LYS A 18 21.70 0.38 11.10
C LYS A 18 22.49 0.96 12.28
N THR A 19 23.24 2.03 12.04
CA THR A 19 24.13 2.63 13.04
C THR A 19 24.14 4.16 12.96
N LYS A 20 24.53 4.82 14.06
CA LYS A 20 24.82 6.27 14.06
C LYS A 20 25.91 6.67 13.08
N LYS A 21 26.86 5.76 12.77
CA LYS A 21 27.93 6.02 11.79
C LYS A 21 27.35 6.12 10.37
N ASP A 22 26.40 5.25 10.05
CA ASP A 22 25.70 5.29 8.75
C ASP A 22 24.90 6.58 8.60
N PHE A 23 24.14 6.93 9.63
CA PHE A 23 23.41 8.20 9.67
C PHE A 23 24.34 9.42 9.57
N ALA A 24 25.45 9.44 10.31
CA ALA A 24 26.43 10.52 10.27
C ALA A 24 27.02 10.71 8.86
N ARG A 25 27.35 9.61 8.17
CA ARG A 25 27.80 9.64 6.77
C ARG A 25 26.72 10.21 5.85
N PHE A 26 25.47 9.77 6.00
CA PHE A 26 24.35 10.23 5.18
C PHE A 26 24.10 11.74 5.29
N ILE A 27 24.08 12.28 6.51
CA ILE A 27 23.87 13.73 6.72
C ILE A 27 25.17 14.55 6.62
N ASN A 28 26.27 13.92 6.21
CA ASN A 28 27.59 14.51 6.06
C ASN A 28 28.10 15.27 7.31
N LEU A 29 28.03 14.61 8.46
CA LEU A 29 28.56 15.15 9.73
C LEU A 29 29.56 14.17 10.39
N PRO A 30 30.54 14.68 11.16
CA PRO A 30 31.45 13.82 11.91
C PRO A 30 30.68 12.95 12.91
N TYR A 31 31.01 11.65 12.96
CA TYR A 31 30.38 10.71 13.90
C TYR A 31 30.43 11.20 15.35
N ASN A 32 31.55 11.81 15.77
CA ASN A 32 31.72 12.35 17.12
C ASN A 32 30.70 13.45 17.44
N SER A 33 30.29 14.25 16.45
CA SER A 33 29.23 15.26 16.64
C SER A 33 27.89 14.58 16.95
N ILE A 34 27.51 13.62 16.10
CA ILE A 34 26.25 12.86 16.23
C ILE A 34 26.20 12.05 17.52
N ASN A 35 27.30 11.42 17.90
CA ASN A 35 27.37 10.62 19.11
C ASN A 35 27.20 11.47 20.39
N ASN A 36 27.59 12.73 20.31
CA ASN A 36 27.51 13.68 21.41
C ASN A 36 26.16 14.40 21.52
N TRP A 37 25.28 14.32 20.52
CA TRP A 37 23.94 14.90 20.58
C TRP A 37 23.07 14.26 21.67
N GLY A 38 22.25 15.09 22.31
CA GLY A 38 21.36 14.68 23.40
C GLY A 38 22.05 14.56 24.77
N ASN A 39 23.36 14.84 24.86
CA ASN A 39 24.05 14.96 26.15
C ASN A 39 23.71 16.32 26.81
N ASN A 40 23.89 16.42 28.14
CA ASN A 40 23.53 17.62 28.93
C ASN A 40 24.08 18.94 28.38
N ARG A 41 25.26 18.93 27.75
CA ARG A 41 25.91 20.10 27.14
C ARG A 41 25.62 20.26 25.64
N ASN A 42 25.19 19.21 24.97
CA ASN A 42 25.04 19.14 23.52
C ASN A 42 23.60 18.78 23.18
N LYS A 43 22.71 19.77 23.26
CA LYS A 43 21.31 19.63 22.84
C LYS A 43 21.26 19.20 21.38
N PHE A 44 20.21 18.46 21.01
CA PHE A 44 19.96 18.19 19.60
C PHE A 44 19.78 19.51 18.83
N PRO A 45 20.39 19.64 17.64
CA PRO A 45 20.08 20.74 16.75
C PRO A 45 18.57 20.80 16.43
N ARG A 46 18.03 22.01 16.29
CA ARG A 46 16.58 22.24 16.13
C ARG A 46 15.99 21.51 14.91
N TYR A 47 16.79 21.31 13.86
CA TYR A 47 16.35 20.67 12.62
C TYR A 47 16.22 19.15 12.72
N VAL A 48 16.87 18.49 13.70
CA VAL A 48 16.99 17.02 13.72
C VAL A 48 15.62 16.37 13.82
N THR A 49 14.69 16.93 14.59
CA THR A 49 13.33 16.38 14.70
C THR A 49 12.62 16.36 13.34
N ALA A 50 12.65 17.47 12.60
CA ALA A 50 12.02 17.55 11.28
C ALA A 50 12.69 16.61 10.27
N LEU A 51 14.02 16.54 10.31
CA LEU A 51 14.81 15.63 9.48
C LEU A 51 14.45 14.16 9.75
N MET A 52 14.40 13.72 11.01
CA MET A 52 14.04 12.34 11.34
C MET A 52 12.62 11.98 10.86
N ILE A 53 11.65 12.88 11.03
CA ILE A 53 10.29 12.67 10.54
C ILE A 53 10.28 12.49 9.01
N ALA A 54 11.03 13.32 8.28
CA ALA A 54 11.10 13.24 6.83
C ALA A 54 11.76 11.91 6.37
N LEU A 55 12.88 11.54 6.98
CA LEU A 55 13.61 10.31 6.62
C LEU A 55 12.79 9.05 6.92
N ILE A 56 12.10 9.00 8.07
CA ILE A 56 11.21 7.88 8.41
C ILE A 56 10.09 7.74 7.38
N LYS A 57 9.46 8.85 6.98
CA LYS A 57 8.41 8.83 5.96
C LYS A 57 8.94 8.37 4.61
N SER A 58 10.11 8.87 4.20
CA SER A 58 10.77 8.45 2.95
C SER A 58 11.05 6.95 2.96
N HIS A 59 11.70 6.44 4.00
CA HIS A 59 12.04 5.02 4.12
C HIS A 59 10.80 4.12 4.11
N LYS A 60 9.70 4.52 4.78
CA LYS A 60 8.42 3.81 4.71
C LYS A 60 7.87 3.78 3.29
N TYR A 61 7.93 4.91 2.58
CA TYR A 61 7.48 5.01 1.20
C TYR A 61 8.32 4.15 0.24
N ASP A 62 9.65 4.19 0.38
CA ASP A 62 10.56 3.36 -0.39
C ASP A 62 10.28 1.87 -0.15
N ASN A 63 10.04 1.48 1.09
CA ASN A 63 9.65 0.10 1.42
C ASN A 63 8.30 -0.29 0.81
N LEU A 64 7.33 0.61 0.76
CA LEU A 64 6.03 0.35 0.11
C LEU A 64 6.19 0.19 -1.40
N ILE A 65 6.96 1.06 -2.07
CA ILE A 65 7.23 0.95 -3.50
C ILE A 65 7.99 -0.34 -3.80
N ASN A 66 9.04 -0.64 -3.04
CA ASN A 66 9.89 -1.80 -3.25
C ASN A 66 9.24 -3.10 -2.77
N SER A 67 8.18 -3.01 -1.95
CA SER A 67 7.38 -4.17 -1.62
C SER A 67 6.62 -4.60 -2.87
N ASN A 68 7.03 -5.74 -3.44
CA ASN A 68 6.30 -6.41 -4.51
C ASN A 68 4.84 -6.72 -4.14
N SER A 69 4.42 -6.53 -2.88
CA SER A 69 3.05 -6.81 -2.44
C SER A 69 2.04 -5.94 -3.15
N ILE A 70 2.32 -4.65 -3.39
CA ILE A 70 1.35 -3.74 -4.04
C ILE A 70 1.20 -4.12 -5.52
N ALA A 71 2.30 -4.43 -6.20
CA ALA A 71 2.26 -4.87 -7.59
C ALA A 71 1.55 -6.23 -7.73
N LEU A 72 1.85 -7.18 -6.85
CA LEU A 72 1.25 -8.51 -6.81
C LEU A 72 -0.24 -8.46 -6.47
N GLU A 73 -0.64 -7.65 -5.48
CA GLU A 73 -2.05 -7.45 -5.12
C GLU A 73 -2.83 -6.83 -6.28
N ASN A 74 -2.24 -5.84 -6.97
CA ASN A 74 -2.85 -5.25 -8.17
C ASN A 74 -3.00 -6.27 -9.31
N GLU A 75 -2.02 -7.16 -9.51
CA GLU A 75 -2.11 -8.22 -10.51
C GLU A 75 -3.23 -9.22 -10.17
N ASN A 76 -3.30 -9.64 -8.91
CA ASN A 76 -4.36 -10.53 -8.42
C ASN A 76 -5.75 -9.91 -8.59
N LEU A 77 -5.91 -8.64 -8.20
CA LEU A 77 -7.18 -7.92 -8.37
C LEU A 77 -7.56 -7.78 -9.85
N ARG A 78 -6.59 -7.54 -10.75
CA ARG A 78 -6.85 -7.50 -12.20
C ARG A 78 -7.34 -8.83 -12.74
N LYS A 79 -6.76 -9.93 -12.26
CA LYS A 79 -7.19 -11.28 -12.65
C LYS A 79 -8.61 -11.57 -12.16
N GLU A 80 -8.90 -11.29 -10.89
CA GLU A 80 -10.24 -11.48 -10.33
C GLU A 80 -11.30 -10.66 -11.07
N ILE A 81 -11.01 -9.40 -11.41
CA ILE A 81 -11.89 -8.56 -12.23
C ILE A 81 -12.12 -9.17 -13.62
N SER A 82 -11.10 -9.75 -14.24
CA SER A 82 -11.23 -10.42 -15.54
C SER A 82 -12.17 -11.62 -15.45
N ASP A 83 -11.95 -12.49 -14.46
CA ASP A 83 -12.75 -13.69 -14.25
C ASP A 83 -14.22 -13.36 -13.94
N LEU A 84 -14.46 -12.30 -13.15
CA LEU A 84 -15.80 -11.82 -12.85
C LEU A 84 -16.52 -11.25 -14.09
N LYS A 85 -15.81 -10.54 -14.96
CA LYS A 85 -16.38 -10.03 -16.22
C LYS A 85 -16.80 -11.16 -17.15
N GLU A 86 -15.99 -12.21 -17.24
CA GLU A 86 -16.33 -13.38 -18.04
C GLU A 86 -17.59 -14.08 -17.51
N LYS A 87 -17.69 -14.26 -16.19
CA LYS A 87 -18.88 -14.82 -15.55
C LYS A 87 -20.14 -13.96 -15.78
N ILE A 88 -20.01 -12.63 -15.72
CA ILE A 88 -21.13 -11.73 -15.99
C ILE A 88 -21.60 -11.90 -17.43
N ASN A 89 -20.70 -11.91 -18.41
CA ASN A 89 -21.06 -12.12 -19.82
C ASN A 89 -21.79 -13.46 -20.02
N GLU A 90 -21.31 -14.53 -19.40
CA GLU A 90 -21.96 -15.84 -19.49
C GLU A 90 -23.39 -15.80 -18.90
N LEU A 91 -23.57 -15.16 -17.75
CA LEU A 91 -24.89 -15.01 -17.13
C LEU A 91 -25.83 -14.16 -17.97
N GLU A 92 -25.33 -13.10 -18.62
CA GLU A 92 -26.13 -12.26 -19.53
C GLU A 92 -26.63 -13.04 -20.75
N LEU A 93 -25.78 -13.90 -21.33
CA LEU A 93 -26.18 -14.79 -22.42
C LEU A 93 -27.27 -15.78 -21.97
N ARG A 94 -27.08 -16.44 -20.83
CA ARG A 94 -28.08 -17.37 -20.26
C ARG A 94 -29.42 -16.68 -19.97
N LEU A 95 -29.38 -15.44 -19.48
CA LEU A 95 -30.59 -14.64 -19.24
C LEU A 95 -31.33 -14.30 -20.54
N SER A 96 -30.59 -14.02 -21.61
CA SER A 96 -31.18 -13.80 -22.94
C SER A 96 -31.91 -15.04 -23.43
N ASP A 97 -31.27 -16.21 -23.36
CA ASP A 97 -31.86 -17.47 -23.77
C ASP A 97 -33.12 -17.81 -22.97
N PHE A 98 -33.06 -17.61 -21.64
CA PHE A 98 -34.21 -17.82 -20.77
C PHE A 98 -35.40 -16.91 -21.14
N LYS A 99 -35.14 -15.63 -21.46
CA LYS A 99 -36.19 -14.70 -21.91
C LYS A 99 -36.83 -15.15 -23.22
N ASN A 100 -36.04 -15.69 -24.15
CA ASN A 100 -36.56 -16.22 -25.40
C ASN A 100 -37.45 -17.45 -25.16
N LEU A 101 -37.00 -18.39 -24.32
CA LEU A 101 -37.81 -19.55 -23.93
C LEU A 101 -39.13 -19.14 -23.27
N GLN A 102 -39.10 -18.14 -22.39
CA GLN A 102 -40.29 -17.63 -21.72
C GLN A 102 -41.32 -17.06 -22.72
N LYS A 103 -40.84 -16.33 -23.74
CA LYS A 103 -41.71 -15.83 -24.82
C LYS A 103 -42.36 -16.98 -25.60
N SER A 104 -41.57 -17.97 -26.03
CA SER A 104 -42.08 -19.14 -26.75
C SER A 104 -43.13 -19.90 -25.96
N LEU A 105 -42.92 -20.09 -24.64
CA LEU A 105 -43.89 -20.68 -23.73
C LEU A 105 -45.19 -19.87 -23.63
N GLY A 106 -45.09 -18.54 -23.61
CA GLY A 106 -46.25 -17.64 -23.65
C GLY A 106 -47.11 -17.85 -24.89
N SER A 107 -46.48 -17.82 -26.08
CA SER A 107 -47.17 -18.06 -27.35
C SER A 107 -47.81 -19.45 -27.43
N LEU A 108 -47.15 -20.48 -26.91
CA LEU A 108 -47.73 -21.83 -26.87
C LEU A 108 -48.99 -21.90 -25.99
N LYS A 109 -48.95 -21.26 -24.81
CA LYS A 109 -50.11 -21.19 -23.91
C LYS A 109 -51.29 -20.47 -24.55
N GLU A 110 -51.04 -19.36 -25.24
CA GLU A 110 -52.09 -18.65 -26.00
C GLU A 110 -52.69 -19.52 -27.10
N TYR A 111 -51.86 -20.26 -27.84
CA TYR A 111 -52.34 -21.19 -28.86
C TYR A 111 -53.25 -22.28 -28.26
N ILE A 112 -52.81 -22.92 -27.16
CA ILE A 112 -53.58 -23.97 -26.49
C ILE A 112 -54.93 -23.45 -25.96
N ASN A 113 -54.97 -22.22 -25.44
CA ASN A 113 -56.21 -21.65 -24.89
C ASN A 113 -57.22 -21.19 -25.95
N ASN A 114 -56.79 -21.06 -27.21
CA ASN A 114 -57.62 -20.62 -28.34
C ASN A 114 -58.05 -21.77 -29.27
N VAL A 115 -57.70 -23.01 -28.93
CA VAL A 115 -58.11 -24.26 -29.61
C VAL A 115 -59.08 -25.02 -28.72
#